data_AF-A0A9D1E728-F1
#
_entry.id   AF-A0A9D1E728-F1
#
_cell.length_a   1.000
_cell.length_b   1.000
_cell.length_c   1.000
_cell.angle_alpha   90.00
_cell.angle_beta   90.00
_cell.angle_gamma   90.00
#
_symmetry.space_group_name_H-M   'P 1'
#
loop_
_entity.id
_entity.type
_entity.pdbx_description
1 polymer ?
#
loop_
_entity_poly.entity_id
_entity_poly.type
_entity_poly.pdbx_seq_one_letter_code
_entity_poly.pdbx_strand_id
1 'polypeptide(L)'
;MPDYFTHSILSQVAFERLEKNVRDCIADRKLYLLGAQGGDVFFMYNLNKSANLGRRLHALDAQFVFENLCRDNPSYAAGYATHYALDSTIHTAVYAFEATCRAPFAHLAFEKDIGLYVSRKFSTPRKIMPKDDVCGATFAIYDCVKKLDDSITLTGVERCLKRYFIYTRTIYARKKQTYKFDYDYSSLSPLIEKSIDKAVQCVRCVIEQNIDEKLFSESFLQH
;
A
#
# COMPACT_ATOMS: atom_id res chain seq x y z
N MET A 1 -8.36 4.94 0.33
CA MET A 1 -7.45 4.51 -0.75
C MET A 1 -6.33 5.53 -0.72
N PRO A 2 -5.36 5.29 0.17
CA PRO A 2 -4.14 6.07 0.22
C PRO A 2 -3.45 6.31 -1.11
N ASP A 3 -2.62 7.36 -1.08
CA ASP A 3 -1.92 7.85 -2.25
C ASP A 3 -0.91 6.82 -2.78
N TYR A 4 -1.07 6.51 -4.08
CA TYR A 4 -0.27 5.56 -4.85
C TYR A 4 1.25 5.76 -4.67
N PHE A 5 1.70 7.02 -4.66
CA PHE A 5 3.12 7.35 -4.62
C PHE A 5 3.71 7.21 -3.23
N THR A 6 2.95 7.53 -2.18
CA THR A 6 3.40 7.34 -0.80
C THR A 6 3.75 5.89 -0.54
N HIS A 7 2.84 4.96 -0.85
CA HIS A 7 3.10 3.51 -0.80
C HIS A 7 4.29 3.08 -1.64
N SER A 8 4.34 3.53 -2.90
CA SER A 8 5.41 3.15 -3.83
C SER A 8 6.79 3.62 -3.37
N ILE A 9 6.89 4.84 -2.83
CA ILE A 9 8.17 5.44 -2.45
C ILE A 9 8.63 4.90 -1.11
N LEU A 10 7.75 4.85 -0.10
CA LEU A 10 8.14 4.37 1.22
C LEU A 10 8.50 2.89 1.23
N SER A 11 7.83 2.06 0.42
CA SER A 11 8.25 0.66 0.22
C SER A 11 9.63 0.55 -0.44
N GLN A 12 9.97 1.43 -1.40
CA GLN A 12 11.32 1.46 -1.96
C GLN A 12 12.37 1.82 -0.90
N VAL A 13 12.10 2.85 -0.09
CA VAL A 13 12.99 3.26 0.99
C VAL A 13 13.15 2.15 2.03
N ALA A 14 12.06 1.50 2.45
CA ALA A 14 12.09 0.39 3.38
C ALA A 14 12.93 -0.77 2.83
N PHE A 15 12.77 -1.11 1.54
CA PHE A 15 13.56 -2.15 0.89
C PHE A 15 15.07 -1.86 0.89
N GLU A 16 15.49 -0.61 0.70
CA GLU A 16 16.91 -0.24 0.78
C GLU A 16 17.47 -0.35 2.21
N ARG A 17 16.62 -0.31 3.24
CA ARG A 17 17.00 -0.52 4.65
C ARG A 17 17.00 -1.98 5.09
N LEU A 18 16.49 -2.91 4.27
CA LEU A 18 16.49 -4.33 4.60
C LEU A 18 17.91 -4.90 4.63
N GLU A 19 18.14 -5.87 5.52
CA GLU A 19 19.36 -6.68 5.44
C GLU A 19 19.43 -7.45 4.13
N LYS A 20 20.65 -7.69 3.65
CA LYS A 20 20.88 -8.36 2.35
C LYS A 20 20.16 -9.71 2.26
N ASN A 21 20.19 -10.53 3.30
CA ASN A 21 19.54 -11.84 3.30
C ASN A 21 18.01 -11.74 3.16
N VAL A 22 17.37 -10.75 3.80
CA VAL A 22 15.92 -10.52 3.67
C VAL A 22 15.60 -9.97 2.28
N ARG A 23 16.41 -9.02 1.82
CA ARG A 23 16.24 -8.37 0.51
C ARG A 23 16.39 -9.35 -0.65
N ASP A 24 17.33 -10.30 -0.56
CA ASP A 24 17.58 -11.30 -1.59
C ASP A 24 16.40 -12.29 -1.75
N CYS A 25 15.54 -12.44 -0.74
CA CYS A 25 14.30 -13.24 -0.84
C CYS A 25 13.20 -12.54 -1.66
N ILE A 26 13.32 -11.23 -1.89
CA ILE A 26 12.38 -10.43 -2.68
C ILE A 26 12.87 -10.40 -4.13
N ALA A 27 12.69 -11.52 -4.83
CA ALA A 27 13.20 -11.72 -6.19
C ALA A 27 12.48 -10.87 -7.26
N ASP A 28 11.18 -10.60 -7.09
CA ASP A 28 10.38 -9.82 -8.04
C ASP A 28 10.06 -8.44 -7.49
N ARG A 29 10.89 -7.47 -7.88
CA ARG A 29 10.72 -6.07 -7.48
C ARG A 29 9.40 -5.46 -7.98
N LYS A 30 8.87 -5.89 -9.13
CA LYS A 30 7.61 -5.36 -9.68
C LYS A 30 6.44 -5.82 -8.81
N LEU A 31 6.43 -7.11 -8.48
CA LEU A 31 5.40 -7.68 -7.65
C LEU A 31 5.46 -7.16 -6.20
N TYR A 32 6.66 -6.87 -5.68
CA TYR A 32 6.84 -6.14 -4.43
C TYR A 32 6.21 -4.74 -4.46
N LEU A 33 6.46 -3.96 -5.50
CA LEU A 33 5.87 -2.61 -5.62
C LEU A 33 4.35 -2.65 -5.77
N LEU A 34 3.82 -3.67 -6.44
CA LEU A 34 2.38 -3.87 -6.56
C LEU A 34 1.78 -4.35 -5.23
N GLY A 35 2.47 -5.24 -4.51
CA GLY A 35 2.13 -5.63 -3.15
C GLY A 35 2.12 -4.45 -2.18
N ALA A 36 3.02 -3.46 -2.36
CA ALA A 36 3.02 -2.22 -1.56
C ALA A 36 1.77 -1.36 -1.73
N GLN A 37 0.97 -1.62 -2.75
CA GLN A 37 -0.37 -1.03 -2.90
C GLN A 37 -1.42 -1.82 -2.10
N GLY A 38 -1.13 -3.04 -1.68
CA GLY A 38 -1.92 -3.83 -0.75
C GLY A 38 -3.40 -3.95 -1.11
N GLY A 39 -4.26 -3.74 -0.11
CA GLY A 39 -5.71 -3.89 -0.26
C GLY A 39 -6.32 -2.83 -1.17
N ASP A 40 -5.61 -1.73 -1.42
CA ASP A 40 -6.14 -0.59 -2.15
C ASP A 40 -6.45 -0.89 -3.61
N VAL A 41 -5.65 -1.76 -4.21
CA VAL A 41 -5.87 -2.24 -5.58
C VAL A 41 -7.30 -2.76 -5.73
N PHE A 42 -7.80 -3.44 -4.70
CA PHE A 42 -9.09 -4.12 -4.68
C PHE A 42 -10.28 -3.19 -4.42
N PHE A 43 -10.07 -1.89 -4.19
CA PHE A 43 -11.15 -0.91 -4.31
C PHE A 43 -11.74 -0.90 -5.73
N MET A 44 -10.97 -1.32 -6.74
CA MET A 44 -11.39 -1.39 -8.14
C MET A 44 -11.97 -2.75 -8.56
N TYR A 45 -12.08 -3.71 -7.63
CA TYR A 45 -12.57 -5.06 -7.90
C TYR A 45 -14.08 -5.05 -8.22
N ASN A 46 -14.87 -4.45 -7.33
CA ASN A 46 -16.30 -4.21 -7.52
C ASN A 46 -16.61 -2.73 -7.25
N LEU A 47 -17.27 -2.08 -8.22
CA LEU A 47 -17.63 -0.66 -8.13
C LEU A 47 -18.85 -0.43 -7.22
N ASN A 48 -19.55 -1.49 -6.81
CA ASN A 48 -20.60 -1.40 -5.81
C ASN A 48 -20.00 -1.18 -4.40
N LYS A 49 -20.36 -0.07 -3.77
CA LYS A 49 -19.84 0.36 -2.46
C LYS A 49 -20.16 -0.59 -1.32
N SER A 50 -21.32 -1.27 -1.33
CA SER A 50 -21.72 -2.17 -0.23
C SER A 50 -20.97 -3.50 -0.22
N ALA A 51 -20.38 -3.88 -1.35
CA ALA A 51 -19.66 -5.15 -1.53
C ALA A 51 -18.20 -4.93 -1.97
N ASN A 52 -17.61 -3.78 -1.62
CA ASN A 52 -16.26 -3.43 -2.07
C ASN A 52 -15.20 -4.31 -1.39
N LEU A 53 -14.46 -5.07 -2.21
CA LEU A 53 -13.44 -6.01 -1.73
C LEU A 53 -12.28 -5.29 -1.04
N GLY A 54 -11.81 -4.15 -1.57
CA GLY A 54 -10.76 -3.35 -0.93
C GLY A 54 -11.11 -3.02 0.52
N ARG A 55 -12.33 -2.53 0.78
CA ARG A 55 -12.78 -2.28 2.16
C ARG A 55 -12.76 -3.54 3.03
N ARG A 56 -13.21 -4.69 2.51
CA ARG A 56 -13.20 -5.94 3.28
C ARG A 56 -11.79 -6.39 3.62
N LEU A 57 -10.85 -6.31 2.67
CA LEU A 57 -9.46 -6.68 2.90
C LEU A 57 -8.79 -5.83 3.98
N HIS A 58 -9.09 -4.52 4.04
CA HIS A 58 -8.58 -3.64 5.12
C HIS A 58 -9.25 -3.90 6.48
N ALA A 59 -10.41 -4.56 6.49
CA ALA A 59 -11.13 -4.93 7.71
C ALA A 59 -10.76 -6.33 8.23
N LEU A 60 -9.93 -7.08 7.49
CA LEU A 60 -9.39 -8.34 7.97
C LEU A 60 -8.36 -8.09 9.07
N ASP A 61 -8.24 -9.06 9.95
CA ASP A 61 -7.15 -9.13 10.91
C ASP A 61 -5.81 -9.23 10.16
N ALA A 62 -4.85 -8.36 10.52
CA ALA A 62 -3.60 -8.27 9.78
C ALA A 62 -2.74 -9.53 9.98
N GLN A 63 -2.75 -10.14 11.17
CA GLN A 63 -2.07 -11.41 11.39
C GLN A 63 -2.63 -12.50 10.46
N PHE A 64 -3.95 -12.66 10.39
CA PHE A 64 -4.60 -13.57 9.45
C PHE A 64 -4.15 -13.32 7.99
N VAL A 65 -4.10 -12.05 7.57
CA VAL A 65 -3.65 -11.70 6.21
C VAL A 65 -2.22 -12.19 5.96
N PHE A 66 -1.29 -11.90 6.86
CA PHE A 66 0.13 -12.20 6.63
C PHE A 66 0.49 -13.66 6.87
N GLU A 67 -0.20 -14.38 7.74
CA GLU A 67 -0.08 -15.85 7.88
C GLU A 67 -0.46 -16.59 6.59
N ASN A 68 -1.40 -16.03 5.83
CA ASN A 68 -1.82 -16.60 4.56
C ASN A 68 -0.95 -16.14 3.38
N LEU A 69 -0.57 -14.87 3.32
CA LEU A 69 0.22 -14.32 2.20
C LEU A 69 1.69 -14.76 2.20
N CYS A 70 2.32 -14.92 3.37
CA CYS A 70 3.78 -15.19 3.47
C CYS A 70 4.21 -16.52 2.85
N ARG A 71 3.25 -17.44 2.61
CA ARG A 71 3.49 -18.79 2.13
C ARG A 71 3.50 -18.93 0.60
N ASP A 72 3.01 -17.94 -0.14
CA ASP A 72 2.87 -18.03 -1.60
C ASP A 72 3.97 -17.29 -2.35
N ASN A 73 3.90 -15.96 -2.33
CA ASN A 73 4.86 -15.12 -3.04
C ASN A 73 5.51 -14.13 -2.07
N PRO A 74 6.77 -14.39 -1.66
CA PRO A 74 7.48 -13.53 -0.72
C PRO A 74 7.59 -12.08 -1.18
N SER A 75 7.69 -11.84 -2.50
CA SER A 75 7.79 -10.48 -3.02
C SER A 75 6.48 -9.72 -2.86
N TYR A 76 5.35 -10.31 -3.23
CA TYR A 76 4.03 -9.70 -3.05
C TYR A 76 3.71 -9.48 -1.56
N ALA A 77 3.94 -10.50 -0.73
CA ALA A 77 3.66 -10.46 0.70
C ALA A 77 4.51 -9.40 1.42
N ALA A 78 5.81 -9.31 1.10
CA ALA A 78 6.68 -8.26 1.63
C ALA A 78 6.22 -6.86 1.18
N GLY A 79 5.76 -6.72 -0.06
CA GLY A 79 5.13 -5.48 -0.51
C GLY A 79 3.92 -5.14 0.38
N TYR A 80 3.00 -6.07 0.55
CA TYR A 80 1.77 -5.85 1.34
C TYR A 80 2.09 -5.55 2.81
N ALA A 81 3.15 -6.13 3.37
CA ALA A 81 3.63 -5.77 4.71
C ALA A 81 4.01 -4.29 4.84
N THR A 82 4.61 -3.69 3.79
CA THR A 82 4.90 -2.25 3.80
C THR A 82 3.64 -1.39 3.70
N HIS A 83 2.62 -1.86 2.98
CA HIS A 83 1.32 -1.20 2.93
C HIS A 83 0.67 -1.18 4.32
N TYR A 84 0.64 -2.32 5.01
CA TYR A 84 0.15 -2.42 6.38
C TYR A 84 0.89 -1.47 7.34
N ALA A 85 2.21 -1.47 7.31
CA ALA A 85 3.02 -0.64 8.19
C ALA A 85 2.76 0.86 7.95
N LEU A 86 2.57 1.26 6.69
CA LEU A 86 2.23 2.62 6.31
C LEU A 86 0.82 3.00 6.76
N ASP A 87 -0.17 2.15 6.50
CA ASP A 87 -1.56 2.48 6.80
C ASP A 87 -1.80 2.56 8.32
N SER A 88 -1.29 1.59 9.07
CA SER A 88 -1.40 1.55 10.53
C SER A 88 -0.67 2.70 11.24
N THR A 89 0.21 3.44 10.55
CA THR A 89 0.96 4.55 11.13
C THR A 89 0.51 5.92 10.62
N ILE A 90 0.44 6.13 9.32
CA ILE A 90 0.20 7.46 8.73
C ILE A 90 -1.30 7.82 8.69
N HIS A 91 -2.22 6.86 8.63
CA HIS A 91 -3.64 7.18 8.53
C HIS A 91 -4.17 7.96 9.74
N THR A 92 -3.60 7.79 10.93
CA THR A 92 -3.97 8.58 12.11
C THR A 92 -3.81 10.09 11.84
N ALA A 93 -2.75 10.50 11.14
CA ALA A 93 -2.54 11.90 10.75
C ALA A 93 -3.49 12.34 9.63
N VAL A 94 -3.80 11.46 8.68
CA VAL A 94 -4.78 11.74 7.60
C VAL A 94 -6.17 11.98 8.18
N TYR A 95 -6.62 11.13 9.11
CA TYR A 95 -7.92 11.28 9.77
C TYR A 95 -7.97 12.50 10.69
N ALA A 96 -6.89 12.81 11.42
CA ALA A 96 -6.80 14.03 12.20
C ALA A 96 -6.93 15.28 11.32
N PHE A 97 -6.27 15.29 10.15
CA PHE A 97 -6.44 16.38 9.18
C PHE A 97 -7.87 16.44 8.64
N GLU A 98 -8.43 15.31 8.20
CA GLU A 98 -9.79 15.23 7.65
C GLU A 98 -10.85 15.73 8.65
N ALA A 99 -10.72 15.39 9.92
CA ALA A 99 -11.62 15.85 10.98
C ALA A 99 -11.64 17.39 11.14
N THR A 100 -10.51 18.06 10.84
CA THR A 100 -10.39 19.52 10.91
C THR A 100 -10.74 20.21 9.58
N CYS A 101 -10.64 19.51 8.46
CA CYS A 101 -10.83 20.06 7.12
C CYS A 101 -12.17 19.59 6.50
N ARG A 102 -13.19 20.45 6.51
CA ARG A 102 -14.52 20.15 5.94
C ARG A 102 -14.59 20.21 4.40
N ALA A 103 -13.46 20.19 3.71
CA ALA A 103 -13.45 20.25 2.24
C ALA A 103 -13.85 18.89 1.64
N PRO A 104 -14.68 18.87 0.58
CA PRO A 104 -14.98 17.63 -0.13
C PRO A 104 -13.68 17.03 -0.68
N PHE A 105 -13.52 15.72 -0.49
CA PHE A 105 -12.31 14.98 -0.88
C PHE A 105 -11.03 15.50 -0.19
N ALA A 106 -11.14 16.05 1.03
CA ALA A 106 -9.98 16.48 1.82
C ALA A 106 -8.98 15.35 2.02
N HIS A 107 -9.47 14.16 2.40
CA HIS A 107 -8.70 12.93 2.57
C HIS A 107 -7.79 12.65 1.36
N LEU A 108 -8.38 12.38 0.19
CA LEU A 108 -7.64 12.07 -1.04
C LEU A 108 -6.68 13.20 -1.47
N ALA A 109 -7.06 14.45 -1.24
CA ALA A 109 -6.21 15.58 -1.58
C ALA A 109 -5.01 15.72 -0.63
N PHE A 110 -5.20 15.42 0.65
CA PHE A 110 -4.14 15.47 1.65
C PHE A 110 -3.14 14.32 1.43
N GLU A 111 -3.63 13.11 1.17
CA GLU A 111 -2.78 11.96 0.82
C GLU A 111 -1.90 12.25 -0.42
N LYS A 112 -2.45 12.93 -1.44
CA LYS A 112 -1.67 13.38 -2.61
C LYS A 112 -0.56 14.35 -2.26
N ASP A 113 -0.82 15.26 -1.33
CA ASP A 113 0.17 16.23 -0.88
C ASP A 113 1.25 15.53 -0.04
N ILE A 114 0.90 14.54 0.78
CA ILE A 114 1.86 13.64 1.45
C ILE A 114 2.73 12.93 0.39
N GLY A 115 2.13 12.40 -0.67
CA GLY A 115 2.88 11.76 -1.77
C GLY A 115 3.86 12.70 -2.47
N LEU A 116 3.52 13.99 -2.61
CA LEU A 116 4.46 15.02 -3.09
C LEU A 116 5.57 15.30 -2.08
N TYR A 117 5.23 15.40 -0.79
CA TYR A 117 6.20 15.64 0.27
C TYR A 117 7.22 14.50 0.38
N VAL A 118 6.75 13.25 0.43
CA VAL A 118 7.58 12.03 0.47
C VAL A 118 8.50 11.97 -0.75
N SER A 119 7.99 12.26 -1.95
CA SER A 119 8.80 12.33 -3.16
C SER A 119 9.94 13.34 -3.07
N ARG A 120 9.69 14.52 -2.47
CA ARG A 120 10.71 15.55 -2.25
C ARG A 120 11.71 15.14 -1.17
N LYS A 121 11.22 14.65 -0.02
CA LYS A 121 12.04 14.23 1.12
C LYS A 121 13.07 13.18 0.74
N PHE A 122 12.68 12.18 -0.06
CA PHE A 122 13.58 11.10 -0.48
C PHE A 122 14.18 11.27 -1.88
N SER A 123 13.93 12.42 -2.54
CA SER A 123 14.37 12.68 -3.92
C SER A 123 13.97 11.58 -4.92
N THR A 124 12.86 10.89 -4.66
CA THR A 124 12.38 9.76 -5.47
C THR A 124 11.36 10.24 -6.50
N PRO A 125 11.58 10.01 -7.82
CA PRO A 125 10.62 10.40 -8.84
C PRO A 125 9.30 9.64 -8.71
N ARG A 126 8.18 10.38 -8.75
CA ARG A 126 6.84 9.80 -8.86
C ARG A 126 6.63 9.18 -10.24
N LYS A 127 6.64 7.84 -10.29
CA LYS A 127 6.44 7.03 -11.50
C LYS A 127 5.28 6.06 -11.28
N ILE A 128 4.42 5.95 -12.28
CA ILE A 128 3.35 4.95 -12.31
C ILE A 128 3.92 3.70 -12.98
N MET A 129 3.69 2.54 -12.38
CA MET A 129 4.10 1.24 -12.93
C MET A 129 3.53 1.05 -14.35
N PRO A 130 4.30 0.47 -15.30
CA PRO A 130 3.81 0.13 -16.62
C PRO A 130 2.57 -0.77 -16.59
N LYS A 131 1.70 -0.64 -17.60
CA LYS A 131 0.48 -1.44 -17.71
C LYS A 131 0.77 -2.94 -17.68
N ASP A 132 1.79 -3.34 -18.43
CA ASP A 132 2.14 -4.75 -18.62
C ASP A 132 2.68 -5.36 -17.31
N ASP A 133 3.37 -4.57 -16.49
CA ASP A 133 3.82 -5.00 -15.16
C ASP A 133 2.63 -5.18 -14.20
N VAL A 134 1.66 -4.27 -14.24
CA VAL A 134 0.46 -4.37 -13.39
C VAL A 134 -0.46 -5.51 -13.83
N CYS A 135 -0.78 -5.60 -15.12
CA CYS A 135 -1.71 -6.60 -15.65
C CYS A 135 -1.05 -7.99 -15.76
N GLY A 136 0.25 -8.05 -16.03
CA GLY A 136 1.01 -9.29 -16.10
C GLY A 136 1.09 -10.03 -14.77
N ALA A 137 0.92 -9.32 -13.65
CA ALA A 137 0.91 -9.90 -12.30
C ALA A 137 -0.41 -10.59 -11.92
N THR A 138 -1.40 -10.70 -12.83
CA THR A 138 -2.74 -11.21 -12.53
C THR A 138 -2.74 -12.56 -11.82
N PHE A 139 -2.00 -13.54 -12.34
CA PHE A 139 -1.96 -14.90 -11.76
C PHE A 139 -1.29 -14.90 -10.38
N ALA A 140 -0.10 -14.30 -10.27
CA ALA A 140 0.64 -14.23 -9.02
C ALA A 140 -0.17 -13.55 -7.91
N ILE A 141 -0.88 -12.47 -8.22
CA ILE A 141 -1.75 -11.80 -7.26
C ILE A 141 -2.94 -12.68 -6.91
N TYR A 142 -3.63 -13.26 -7.90
CA TYR A 142 -4.78 -14.12 -7.67
C TYR A 142 -4.44 -15.27 -6.72
N ASP A 143 -3.32 -15.97 -6.95
CA ASP A 143 -2.89 -17.10 -6.13
C ASP A 143 -2.67 -16.69 -4.66
N CYS A 144 -2.12 -15.49 -4.44
CA CYS A 144 -1.93 -14.94 -3.10
C CYS A 144 -3.26 -14.53 -2.44
N VAL A 145 -4.07 -13.71 -3.11
CA VAL A 145 -5.21 -13.06 -2.46
C VAL A 145 -6.45 -13.93 -2.39
N LYS A 146 -6.56 -14.99 -3.21
CA LYS A 146 -7.72 -15.89 -3.21
C LYS A 146 -7.96 -16.54 -1.83
N LYS A 147 -6.90 -16.73 -1.05
CA LYS A 147 -6.96 -17.31 0.30
C LYS A 147 -7.55 -16.37 1.35
N LEU A 148 -7.60 -15.07 1.06
CA LEU A 148 -8.12 -14.06 1.97
C LEU A 148 -9.63 -13.89 1.87
N ASP A 149 -10.22 -14.17 0.70
CA ASP A 149 -11.66 -14.04 0.46
C ASP A 149 -12.09 -14.97 -0.70
N ASP A 150 -12.98 -15.92 -0.40
CA ASP A 150 -13.48 -16.91 -1.35
C ASP A 150 -14.29 -16.31 -2.51
N SER A 151 -14.75 -15.06 -2.42
CA SER A 151 -15.40 -14.37 -3.55
C SER A 151 -14.42 -13.90 -4.63
N ILE A 152 -13.11 -13.98 -4.38
CA ILE A 152 -12.09 -13.60 -5.35
C ILE A 152 -12.04 -14.62 -6.48
N THR A 153 -11.98 -14.13 -7.71
CA THR A 153 -11.91 -14.91 -8.95
C THR A 153 -10.79 -14.37 -9.83
N LEU A 154 -10.16 -15.24 -10.62
CA LEU A 154 -9.07 -14.85 -11.53
C LEU A 154 -9.49 -13.74 -12.49
N THR A 155 -10.65 -13.87 -13.14
CA THR A 155 -11.20 -12.85 -14.06
C THR A 155 -11.62 -11.57 -13.32
N GLY A 156 -11.94 -11.66 -12.04
CA GLY A 156 -12.16 -10.51 -11.16
C GLY A 156 -10.86 -9.74 -10.93
N VAL A 157 -9.77 -10.44 -10.58
CA VAL A 157 -8.44 -9.85 -10.39
C VAL A 157 -7.95 -9.20 -11.68
N GLU A 158 -8.06 -9.87 -12.82
CA GLU A 158 -7.65 -9.31 -14.11
C GLU A 158 -8.35 -7.97 -14.42
N ARG A 159 -9.68 -7.93 -14.25
CA ARG A 159 -10.48 -6.70 -14.44
C ARG A 159 -10.13 -5.64 -13.40
N CYS A 160 -9.89 -6.04 -12.16
CA CYS A 160 -9.48 -5.17 -11.06
C CYS A 160 -8.17 -4.45 -11.41
N LEU A 161 -7.13 -5.18 -11.81
CA LEU A 161 -5.82 -4.63 -12.16
C LEU A 161 -5.88 -3.68 -13.37
N LYS A 162 -6.66 -4.02 -14.39
CA LYS A 162 -6.91 -3.13 -15.54
C LYS A 162 -7.56 -1.81 -15.08
N ARG A 163 -8.60 -1.88 -14.24
CA ARG A 163 -9.30 -0.70 -13.73
C ARG A 163 -8.42 0.12 -12.80
N TYR A 164 -7.70 -0.53 -11.89
CA TYR A 164 -6.73 0.10 -11.01
C TYR A 164 -5.68 0.88 -11.79
N PHE A 165 -5.08 0.28 -12.83
CA PHE A 165 -4.14 1.00 -13.69
C PHE A 165 -4.76 2.23 -14.37
N ILE A 166 -5.97 2.08 -14.94
CA ILE A 166 -6.69 3.19 -15.58
C ILE A 166 -6.99 4.31 -14.58
N TYR A 167 -7.47 3.96 -13.38
CA TYR A 167 -7.73 4.90 -12.29
C TYR A 167 -6.46 5.62 -11.88
N THR A 168 -5.40 4.88 -11.56
CA THR A 168 -4.11 5.44 -11.13
C THR A 168 -3.56 6.39 -12.19
N ARG A 169 -3.59 6.02 -13.48
CA ARG A 169 -3.20 6.94 -14.55
C ARG A 169 -4.08 8.18 -14.62
N THR A 170 -5.39 8.04 -14.52
CA THR A 170 -6.32 9.18 -14.61
C THR A 170 -6.08 10.18 -13.48
N ILE A 171 -5.86 9.68 -12.26
CA ILE A 171 -5.70 10.49 -11.05
C ILE A 171 -4.29 11.08 -10.93
N TYR A 172 -3.26 10.34 -11.33
CA TYR A 172 -1.86 10.63 -11.00
C TYR A 172 -0.95 10.91 -12.22
N ALA A 173 -1.43 10.79 -13.47
CA ALA A 173 -0.60 11.08 -14.64
C ALA A 173 -0.13 12.54 -14.67
N ARG A 174 -0.91 13.46 -14.09
CA ARG A 174 -0.51 14.86 -13.94
C ARG A 174 0.35 15.00 -12.69
N LYS A 175 1.63 15.31 -12.89
CA LYS A 175 2.56 15.62 -11.81
C LYS A 175 2.20 16.98 -11.19
N LYS A 176 1.36 16.97 -10.16
CA LYS A 176 1.10 18.20 -9.39
C LYS A 176 2.38 18.64 -8.69
N GLN A 177 2.87 19.85 -8.97
CA GLN A 177 4.12 20.36 -8.40
C GLN A 177 3.91 21.18 -7.12
N THR A 178 2.66 21.35 -6.69
CA THR A 178 2.30 22.21 -5.57
C THR A 178 1.36 21.48 -4.60
N TYR A 179 1.50 21.78 -3.31
CA TYR A 179 0.58 21.32 -2.29
C TYR A 179 -0.80 21.98 -2.48
N LYS A 180 -1.88 21.26 -2.18
CA LYS A 180 -3.24 21.81 -2.17
C LYS A 180 -3.48 22.57 -0.86
N PHE A 181 -3.03 22.01 0.24
CA PHE A 181 -3.25 22.56 1.57
C PHE A 181 -2.00 23.26 2.07
N ASP A 182 -2.22 24.35 2.79
CA ASP A 182 -1.20 24.99 3.60
C ASP A 182 -1.09 24.22 4.92
N TYR A 183 -0.16 23.27 4.96
CA TYR A 183 0.05 22.37 6.08
C TYR A 183 1.56 22.16 6.25
N ASP A 184 2.03 22.11 7.50
CA ASP A 184 3.42 21.78 7.77
C ASP A 184 3.66 20.28 7.62
N TYR A 185 3.91 19.83 6.38
CA TYR A 185 4.21 18.43 6.09
C TYR A 185 5.51 17.95 6.74
N SER A 186 6.40 18.84 7.17
CA SER A 186 7.64 18.46 7.85
C SER A 186 7.37 17.81 9.20
N SER A 187 6.27 18.20 9.86
CA SER A 187 5.76 17.62 11.10
C SER A 187 5.42 16.13 10.98
N LEU A 188 5.15 15.62 9.77
CA LEU A 188 4.89 14.21 9.50
C LEU A 188 6.17 13.36 9.42
N SER A 189 7.35 13.98 9.39
CA SER A 189 8.62 13.26 9.23
C SER A 189 8.85 12.16 10.27
N PRO A 190 8.62 12.38 11.58
CA PRO A 190 8.80 11.32 12.58
C PRO A 190 7.87 10.13 12.33
N LEU A 191 6.63 10.39 11.89
CA LEU A 191 5.66 9.35 11.57
C LEU A 191 6.04 8.58 10.32
N ILE A 192 6.57 9.26 9.30
CA ILE A 192 7.11 8.63 8.09
C ILE A 192 8.30 7.74 8.43
N GLU A 193 9.27 8.21 9.22
CA GLU A 193 10.39 7.35 9.65
C GLU A 193 9.91 6.15 10.47
N LYS A 194 8.98 6.35 11.41
CA LYS A 194 8.35 5.26 12.16
C LYS A 194 7.67 4.25 11.24
N SER A 195 6.99 4.70 10.18
CA SER A 195 6.35 3.82 9.19
C SER A 195 7.37 2.97 8.42
N ILE A 196 8.52 3.54 8.07
CA ILE A 196 9.60 2.85 7.36
C ILE A 196 10.23 1.79 8.28
N ASP A 197 10.51 2.15 9.53
CA ASP A 197 11.13 1.23 10.49
C ASP A 197 10.18 0.08 10.85
N LYS A 198 8.87 0.36 10.96
CA LYS A 198 7.83 -0.67 11.10
C LYS A 198 7.76 -1.54 9.85
N ALA A 199 7.84 -0.96 8.65
CA ALA A 199 7.81 -1.71 7.39
C ALA A 199 8.99 -2.68 7.26
N VAL A 200 10.20 -2.28 7.67
CA VAL A 200 11.38 -3.16 7.71
C VAL A 200 11.14 -4.36 8.62
N GLN A 201 10.58 -4.14 9.81
CA GLN A 201 10.23 -5.21 10.75
C GLN A 201 9.15 -6.15 10.19
N CYS A 202 8.07 -5.59 9.64
CA CYS A 202 6.97 -6.38 9.07
C CYS A 202 7.45 -7.24 7.90
N VAL A 203 8.29 -6.69 7.03
CA VAL A 203 8.88 -7.44 5.90
C VAL A 203 9.75 -8.57 6.41
N ARG A 204 10.58 -8.34 7.44
CA ARG A 204 11.40 -9.41 8.03
C ARG A 204 10.54 -10.56 8.54
N CYS A 205 9.52 -10.26 9.35
CA CYS A 205 8.58 -11.27 9.85
C CYS A 205 7.91 -12.08 8.73
N VAL A 206 7.49 -11.41 7.66
CA VAL A 206 6.87 -12.07 6.50
C VAL A 206 7.86 -12.95 5.74
N ILE A 207 9.07 -12.48 5.49
CA ILE A 207 10.11 -13.27 4.78
C ILE A 207 10.56 -14.47 5.60
N GLU A 208 10.70 -14.31 6.92
CA GLU A 208 11.07 -15.37 7.84
C GLU A 208 9.89 -16.30 8.19
N GLN A 209 8.68 -15.97 7.71
CA GLN A 209 7.43 -16.67 8.01
C GLN A 209 7.14 -16.79 9.51
N ASN A 210 7.66 -15.84 10.30
CA ASN A 210 7.47 -15.73 11.74
C ASN A 210 6.62 -14.49 12.03
N ILE A 211 5.31 -14.64 11.85
CA ILE A 211 4.35 -13.53 11.98
C ILE A 211 4.22 -13.17 13.46
N ASP A 212 4.72 -11.98 13.83
CA ASP A 212 4.65 -11.45 15.18
C ASP A 212 3.28 -10.81 15.45
N GLU A 213 2.49 -11.44 16.33
CA GLU A 213 1.16 -10.98 16.74
C GLU A 213 1.16 -9.51 17.21
N LYS A 214 2.19 -9.05 17.93
CA LYS A 214 2.25 -7.66 18.40
C LYS A 214 2.45 -6.70 17.23
N LEU A 215 3.32 -7.07 16.29
CA LEU A 215 3.63 -6.23 15.15
C LEU A 215 2.43 -6.08 14.20
N PHE A 216 1.60 -7.12 14.11
CA PHE A 216 0.39 -7.17 13.28
C PHE A 216 -0.92 -7.01 14.08
N SER A 217 -0.85 -6.52 15.31
CA SER A 217 -2.02 -6.32 16.18
C SER A 217 -2.86 -5.07 15.84
N GLU A 218 -2.29 -4.10 15.15
CA GLU A 218 -2.99 -2.88 14.78
C GLU A 218 -3.86 -3.11 13.54
N SER A 219 -5.02 -2.47 13.46
CA SER A 219 -5.83 -2.44 12.23
C SER A 219 -5.12 -1.67 11.11
N PHE A 220 -5.37 -2.04 9.85
CA PHE A 220 -4.90 -1.27 8.69
C PHE A 220 -5.36 0.20 8.77
N LEU A 221 -6.65 0.41 9.08
CA LEU A 221 -7.24 1.74 9.23
C LEU A 221 -7.65 1.93 10.69
N GLN A 222 -6.85 2.64 11.47
CA GLN A 222 -7.22 3.02 12.83
C GLN A 222 -8.31 4.09 12.78
N HIS A 223 -9.50 3.77 13.30
CA HIS A 223 -10.65 4.69 13.41
C HIS A 223 -10.69 5.38 14.76
#